data_AF-A0A4R2CT08-F1
#
_entry.id   AF-A0A4R2CT08-F1
#
_cell.length_a   1.000
_cell.length_b   1.000
_cell.length_c   1.000
_cell.angle_alpha   90.00
_cell.angle_beta   90.00
_cell.angle_gamma   90.00
#
_symmetry.space_group_name_H-M   'P 1'
#
loop_
_entity.id
_entity.type
_entity.pdbx_description
1 polymer ?
#
loop_
_entity_poly.entity_id
_entity_poly.type
_entity_poly.pdbx_seq_one_letter_code
_entity_poly.pdbx_strand_id
1 'polypeptide(L)'
;MKTLGILLSTAGLAGVGVLAVATPAQAAEAASCSGATSISSNRILRDHKPPGFGSVRLVRDSCSRYWAEITMISRLPKNAKANVYLVQYGGANAGRTLSCDSGGGTDAVIAGQRTCRTPKVKSTDRRVTFVAVAREFHNYGGGFEEISENATSRTR
;
A
#
# COMPACT_ATOMS: atom_id res chain seq x y z
N MET A 1 1.80 -72.33 11.87
CA MET A 1 1.20 -72.52 10.53
C MET A 1 -0.01 -71.57 10.41
N LYS A 2 -0.16 -70.90 9.24
CA LYS A 2 -1.32 -70.10 8.74
C LYS A 2 -1.57 -68.71 9.39
N THR A 3 -1.10 -67.60 8.75
CA THR A 3 -1.73 -66.70 7.74
C THR A 3 -2.79 -65.74 8.31
N LEU A 4 -2.47 -64.44 8.47
CA LEU A 4 -2.73 -63.28 7.55
C LEU A 4 -4.16 -62.72 7.63
N GLY A 5 -4.27 -61.39 7.82
CA GLY A 5 -5.51 -60.64 7.64
C GLY A 5 -5.41 -59.18 8.09
N ILE A 6 -4.97 -58.30 7.18
CA ILE A 6 -4.88 -56.84 7.33
C ILE A 6 -6.28 -56.21 7.23
N LEU A 7 -6.60 -55.25 8.10
CA LEU A 7 -7.61 -54.22 7.84
C LEU A 7 -7.06 -52.84 8.22
N LEU A 8 -6.65 -52.11 7.18
CA LEU A 8 -6.41 -50.67 7.17
C LEU A 8 -7.76 -49.96 7.04
N SER A 9 -8.06 -49.02 7.94
CA SER A 9 -9.01 -47.93 7.69
C SER A 9 -8.75 -46.79 8.68
N THR A 10 -7.77 -45.96 8.37
CA THR A 10 -7.56 -44.65 8.99
C THR A 10 -8.61 -43.67 8.45
N ALA A 11 -9.69 -43.47 9.20
CA ALA A 11 -10.62 -42.36 9.01
C ALA A 11 -10.24 -41.24 10.01
N GLY A 12 -9.34 -40.35 9.58
CA GLY A 12 -9.01 -39.12 10.27
C GLY A 12 -9.29 -37.94 9.35
N LEU A 13 -10.49 -37.36 9.48
CA LEU A 13 -10.89 -36.12 8.82
C LEU A 13 -9.99 -34.97 9.30
N ALA A 14 -8.92 -34.68 8.56
CA ALA A 14 -8.18 -33.44 8.70
C ALA A 14 -8.97 -32.32 8.00
N GLY A 15 -9.42 -31.35 8.79
CA GLY A 15 -10.12 -30.17 8.33
C GLY A 15 -9.33 -29.46 7.23
N VAL A 16 -9.96 -29.29 6.08
CA VAL A 16 -9.43 -28.60 4.92
C VAL A 16 -9.41 -27.10 5.23
N GLY A 17 -8.35 -26.64 5.89
CA GLY A 17 -7.97 -25.25 5.87
C GLY A 17 -7.57 -24.90 4.45
N VAL A 18 -8.41 -24.15 3.74
CA VAL A 18 -8.12 -23.62 2.41
C VAL A 18 -6.94 -22.64 2.53
N LEU A 19 -5.73 -23.17 2.47
CA LEU A 19 -4.55 -22.39 2.14
C LEU A 19 -4.71 -22.01 0.67
N ALA A 20 -5.11 -20.76 0.41
CA ALA A 20 -5.10 -20.19 -0.93
C ALA A 20 -3.64 -20.14 -1.41
N VAL A 21 -3.20 -21.24 -2.04
CA VAL A 21 -1.90 -21.31 -2.71
C VAL A 21 -1.98 -20.36 -3.90
N ALA A 22 -1.33 -19.20 -3.79
CA ALA A 22 -1.16 -18.28 -4.89
C ALA A 22 -0.60 -19.06 -6.09
N THR A 23 -1.30 -19.03 -7.22
CA THR A 23 -0.87 -19.77 -8.41
C THR A 23 0.44 -19.16 -8.94
N PRO A 24 1.36 -19.99 -9.48
CA PRO A 24 2.68 -19.53 -9.91
C PRO A 24 2.64 -18.43 -10.98
N ALA A 25 1.54 -18.29 -11.70
CA ALA A 25 1.31 -17.21 -12.67
C ALA A 25 1.24 -15.81 -12.02
N GLN A 26 0.63 -15.69 -10.83
CA GLN A 26 0.48 -14.40 -10.14
C GLN A 26 1.81 -13.94 -9.53
N ALA A 27 2.64 -14.89 -9.08
CA ALA A 27 4.00 -14.62 -8.61
C ALA A 27 4.95 -14.25 -9.77
N ALA A 28 4.81 -14.90 -10.93
CA ALA A 28 5.60 -14.60 -12.12
C ALA A 28 5.29 -13.21 -12.72
N GLU A 29 4.01 -12.78 -12.72
CA GLU A 29 3.63 -11.42 -13.18
C GLU A 29 4.01 -10.32 -12.16
N ALA A 30 4.33 -10.67 -10.91
CA ALA A 30 4.95 -9.75 -9.97
C ALA A 30 6.46 -9.59 -10.24
N ALA A 31 7.12 -10.68 -10.65
CA ALA A 31 8.56 -10.71 -10.94
C ALA A 31 8.95 -10.06 -12.28
N SER A 32 8.05 -10.00 -13.27
CA SER A 32 8.32 -9.38 -14.59
C SER A 32 8.17 -7.86 -14.61
N CYS A 33 7.47 -7.28 -13.63
CA CYS A 33 7.22 -5.85 -13.56
C CYS A 33 8.36 -5.12 -12.82
N SER A 34 9.37 -4.72 -13.58
CA SER A 34 10.54 -3.98 -13.08
C SER A 34 10.39 -2.45 -13.22
N GLY A 35 11.30 -1.70 -12.60
CA GLY A 35 11.45 -0.26 -12.85
C GLY A 35 10.39 0.62 -12.19
N ALA A 36 10.41 0.71 -10.86
CA ALA A 36 9.61 1.71 -10.14
C ALA A 36 10.16 3.12 -10.38
N THR A 37 9.41 3.94 -11.10
CA THR A 37 9.79 5.33 -11.42
C THR A 37 8.88 6.32 -10.71
N SER A 38 9.46 7.36 -10.11
CA SER A 38 8.67 8.51 -9.63
C SER A 38 8.10 9.26 -10.82
N ILE A 39 6.78 9.33 -10.92
CA ILE A 39 6.13 10.19 -11.92
C ILE A 39 5.97 11.60 -11.37
N SER A 40 5.66 11.72 -10.08
CA SER A 40 5.57 12.99 -9.40
C SER A 40 6.01 12.84 -7.95
N SER A 41 6.46 13.93 -7.35
CA SER A 41 6.89 13.96 -5.96
C SER A 41 6.66 15.34 -5.38
N ASN A 42 6.37 15.41 -4.09
CA ASN A 42 6.31 16.65 -3.34
C ASN A 42 6.95 16.47 -1.95
N ARG A 43 7.35 17.57 -1.33
CA ARG A 43 7.79 17.62 0.07
C ARG A 43 6.56 17.69 0.97
N ILE A 44 6.64 17.01 2.11
CA ILE A 44 5.63 17.10 3.16
C ILE A 44 6.07 18.20 4.12
N LEU A 45 5.23 19.20 4.31
CA LEU A 45 5.44 20.29 5.26
C LEU A 45 4.47 20.11 6.43
N ARG A 46 5.00 19.97 7.65
CA ARG A 46 4.14 19.94 8.85
C ARG A 46 3.56 21.33 9.07
N ASP A 47 2.25 21.44 9.30
CA ASP A 47 1.53 22.71 9.44
C ASP A 47 1.81 23.72 8.30
N HIS A 48 2.12 23.23 7.10
CA HIS A 48 2.53 24.03 5.94
C HIS A 48 3.79 24.90 6.16
N LYS A 49 4.63 24.55 7.15
CA LYS A 49 5.83 25.31 7.51
C LYS A 49 7.10 24.48 7.27
N PRO A 50 8.22 25.12 6.87
CA PRO A 50 9.52 24.47 6.89
C PRO A 50 10.01 24.25 8.34
N PRO A 51 10.89 23.26 8.59
CA PRO A 51 11.53 22.37 7.62
C PRO A 51 10.59 21.27 7.10
N GLY A 52 10.95 20.66 5.97
CA GLY A 52 10.22 19.49 5.45
C GLY A 52 10.25 18.34 6.45
N PHE A 53 9.13 17.60 6.52
CA PHE A 53 8.95 16.47 7.43
C PHE A 53 9.08 15.11 6.71
N GLY A 54 8.88 15.09 5.39
CA GLY A 54 8.97 13.90 4.57
C GLY A 54 8.85 14.23 3.08
N SER A 55 8.68 13.20 2.27
CA SER A 55 8.31 13.30 0.87
C SER A 55 7.18 12.34 0.54
N VAL A 56 6.33 12.76 -0.39
CA VAL A 56 5.29 11.95 -1.00
C VAL A 56 5.63 11.75 -2.47
N ARG A 57 5.42 10.55 -2.97
CA ARG A 57 5.73 10.17 -4.34
C ARG A 57 4.57 9.41 -4.95
N LEU A 58 4.26 9.75 -6.19
CA LEU A 58 3.44 8.93 -7.06
C LEU A 58 4.37 8.11 -7.94
N VAL A 59 4.23 6.79 -7.88
CA VAL A 59 5.16 5.85 -8.49
C VAL A 59 4.42 4.98 -9.50
N ARG A 60 5.10 4.59 -10.57
CA ARG A 60 4.63 3.64 -11.58
C ARG A 60 5.72 2.63 -11.93
N ASP A 61 5.33 1.39 -12.18
CA ASP A 61 6.21 0.35 -12.74
C ASP A 61 5.97 0.13 -14.24
N SER A 62 6.85 -0.66 -14.88
CA SER A 62 6.76 -0.98 -16.31
C SER A 62 5.44 -1.64 -16.72
N CYS A 63 4.72 -2.27 -15.78
CA CYS A 63 3.42 -2.90 -16.00
C CYS A 63 2.22 -1.94 -15.85
N SER A 64 2.49 -0.63 -15.78
CA SER A 64 1.48 0.40 -15.59
C SER A 64 0.67 0.20 -14.30
N ARG A 65 1.33 -0.28 -13.24
CA ARG A 65 0.77 -0.27 -11.91
C ARG A 65 1.21 0.99 -11.19
N TYR A 66 0.26 1.70 -10.60
CA TYR A 66 0.45 2.97 -9.91
C TYR A 66 0.25 2.77 -8.42
N TRP A 67 1.06 3.45 -7.62
CA TRP A 67 0.87 3.50 -6.17
C TRP A 67 1.47 4.79 -5.60
N ALA A 68 1.03 5.14 -4.40
CA ALA A 68 1.59 6.27 -3.68
C ALA A 68 2.51 5.77 -2.55
N GLU A 69 3.60 6.49 -2.33
CA GLU A 69 4.57 6.21 -1.26
C GLU A 69 4.83 7.47 -0.45
N ILE A 70 5.09 7.27 0.84
CA ILE A 70 5.59 8.31 1.73
C ILE A 70 6.95 7.87 2.29
N THR A 71 7.88 8.82 2.39
CA THR A 71 9.16 8.65 3.09
C THR A 71 9.39 9.80 4.05
N MET A 72 9.40 9.50 5.34
CA MET A 72 9.69 10.47 6.40
C MET A 72 11.21 10.68 6.55
N ILE A 73 11.61 11.93 6.79
CA ILE A 73 13.03 12.27 6.98
C ILE A 73 13.58 11.60 8.24
N SER A 74 12.80 11.60 9.33
CA SER A 74 13.10 10.90 10.57
C SER A 74 12.02 9.88 10.90
N ARG A 75 12.30 9.00 11.87
CA ARG A 75 11.27 8.10 12.43
C ARG A 75 10.18 8.93 13.09
N LEU A 76 8.92 8.56 12.88
CA LEU A 76 7.82 9.30 13.51
C LEU A 76 7.91 9.23 15.04
N PRO A 77 7.68 10.35 15.74
CA PRO A 77 7.60 10.36 17.20
C PRO A 77 6.36 9.60 17.68
N LYS A 78 6.29 9.33 18.99
CA LYS A 78 5.06 8.85 19.62
C LYS A 78 3.92 9.84 19.37
N ASN A 79 2.70 9.32 19.26
CA ASN A 79 1.48 10.08 18.95
C ASN A 79 1.42 10.74 17.57
N ALA A 80 2.40 10.50 16.68
CA ALA A 80 2.29 10.89 15.28
C ALA A 80 1.95 9.67 14.41
N LYS A 81 1.14 9.91 13.38
CA LYS A 81 0.81 8.96 12.33
C LYS A 81 0.93 9.68 10.99
N ALA A 82 1.47 9.02 9.98
CA ALA A 82 1.45 9.54 8.62
C ALA A 82 0.88 8.49 7.67
N ASN A 83 0.07 8.93 6.71
CA ASN A 83 -0.53 8.05 5.72
C ASN A 83 -0.38 8.69 4.35
N VAL A 84 -0.43 7.86 3.31
CA VAL A 84 -0.52 8.35 1.94
C VAL A 84 -1.72 7.72 1.25
N TYR A 85 -2.37 8.52 0.42
CA TYR A 85 -3.55 8.18 -0.33
C TYR A 85 -3.26 8.27 -1.82
N LEU A 86 -3.63 7.24 -2.55
CA LEU A 86 -3.68 7.22 -4.00
C LEU A 86 -5.11 7.54 -4.42
N VAL A 87 -5.30 8.71 -5.04
CA VAL A 87 -6.60 9.14 -5.55
C VAL A 87 -6.64 8.94 -7.06
N GLN A 88 -7.64 8.21 -7.53
CA GLN A 88 -7.88 7.96 -8.95
C GLN A 88 -8.93 8.92 -9.50
N TYR A 89 -8.62 9.51 -10.66
CA TYR A 89 -9.57 10.32 -11.42
C TYR A 89 -9.76 9.73 -12.82
N GLY A 90 -11.02 9.66 -13.26
CA GLY A 90 -11.40 9.10 -14.55
C GLY A 90 -11.51 7.56 -14.55
N GLY A 91 -12.07 7.04 -15.64
CA GLY A 91 -12.39 5.62 -15.79
C GLY A 91 -13.52 5.15 -14.85
N ALA A 92 -13.73 3.84 -14.79
CA ALA A 92 -14.82 3.23 -14.00
C ALA A 92 -14.66 3.36 -12.47
N ASN A 93 -13.46 3.72 -11.99
CA ASN A 93 -13.16 3.86 -10.56
C ASN A 93 -12.84 5.33 -10.19
N ALA A 94 -13.42 6.29 -10.90
CA ALA A 94 -13.22 7.70 -10.60
C ALA A 94 -13.67 8.02 -9.15
N GLY A 95 -12.84 8.72 -8.39
CA GLY A 95 -13.07 9.03 -6.97
C GLY A 95 -12.63 7.92 -6.01
N ARG A 96 -12.13 6.78 -6.51
CA ARG A 96 -11.52 5.76 -5.65
C ARG A 96 -10.29 6.31 -4.96
N THR A 97 -10.23 6.10 -3.64
CA THR A 97 -9.10 6.45 -2.80
C THR A 97 -8.59 5.21 -2.08
N LEU A 98 -7.28 4.96 -2.16
CA LEU A 98 -6.62 3.87 -1.43
C LEU A 98 -5.58 4.46 -0.50
N SER A 99 -5.50 3.97 0.73
CA SER A 99 -4.51 4.36 1.73
C SER A 99 -3.43 3.29 1.91
N CYS A 100 -2.42 3.55 2.74
CA CYS A 100 -1.49 2.51 3.17
C CYS A 100 -2.16 1.38 3.96
N ASP A 101 -3.25 1.68 4.67
CA ASP A 101 -4.05 0.70 5.44
C ASP A 101 -5.00 -0.14 4.56
N SER A 102 -5.10 0.17 3.27
CA SER A 102 -5.92 -0.62 2.33
C SER A 102 -5.26 -1.96 2.02
N GLY A 103 -6.05 -3.01 1.76
CA GLY A 103 -5.53 -4.35 1.45
C GLY A 103 -4.51 -4.36 0.29
N GLY A 104 -3.29 -4.85 0.57
CA GLY A 104 -2.15 -4.82 -0.35
C GLY A 104 -1.18 -3.63 -0.18
N GLY A 105 -1.50 -2.72 0.75
CA GLY A 105 -0.61 -1.67 1.25
C GLY A 105 0.34 -2.18 2.33
N THR A 106 0.97 -1.26 3.06
CA THR A 106 1.96 -1.58 4.11
C THR A 106 1.66 -0.90 5.44
N ASP A 107 0.38 -0.63 5.71
CA ASP A 107 -0.12 0.10 6.89
C ASP A 107 0.41 1.53 6.99
N ALA A 108 -0.32 2.40 7.68
CA ALA A 108 0.13 3.77 7.92
C ALA A 108 1.46 3.79 8.72
N VAL A 109 2.26 4.82 8.47
CA VAL A 109 3.49 5.06 9.24
C VAL A 109 3.09 5.43 10.66
N ILE A 110 3.55 4.63 11.62
CA ILE A 110 3.38 4.88 13.05
C ILE A 110 4.73 5.17 13.72
N ALA A 111 4.71 5.37 15.04
CA ALA A 111 5.89 5.65 15.84
C ALA A 111 7.04 4.66 15.54
N GLY A 112 8.24 5.18 15.28
CA GLY A 112 9.42 4.38 14.96
C GLY A 112 9.56 3.97 13.48
N GLN A 113 8.52 4.14 12.67
CA GLN A 113 8.54 3.85 11.23
C GLN A 113 8.82 5.11 10.40
N ARG A 114 9.10 4.92 9.11
CA ARG A 114 9.44 6.00 8.17
C ARG A 114 8.71 5.95 6.84
N THR A 115 8.17 4.81 6.45
CA THR A 115 7.70 4.61 5.08
C THR A 115 6.41 3.83 5.08
N CYS A 116 5.50 4.21 4.18
CA CYS A 116 4.40 3.35 3.79
C CYS A 116 4.06 3.51 2.32
N ARG A 117 3.35 2.52 1.77
CA ARG A 117 2.85 2.55 0.40
C ARG A 117 1.42 2.06 0.33
N THR A 118 0.67 2.60 -0.62
CA THR A 118 -0.65 2.11 -0.98
C THR A 118 -0.56 0.77 -1.73
N PRO A 119 -1.69 0.04 -1.87
CA PRO A 119 -1.80 -1.02 -2.87
C PRO A 119 -1.49 -0.49 -4.27
N LYS A 120 -0.99 -1.40 -5.11
CA LYS A 120 -0.75 -1.13 -6.53
C LYS A 120 -2.05 -1.22 -7.33
N VAL A 121 -2.29 -0.24 -8.20
CA VAL A 121 -3.45 -0.20 -9.11
C VAL A 121 -2.98 -0.26 -10.56
N LYS A 122 -3.36 -1.31 -11.29
CA LYS A 122 -3.08 -1.42 -12.72
C LYS A 122 -4.02 -0.50 -13.50
N SER A 123 -3.48 0.37 -14.34
CA SER A 123 -4.26 1.18 -15.29
C SER A 123 -3.48 1.38 -16.58
N THR A 124 -4.03 0.94 -17.69
CA THR A 124 -3.49 1.19 -19.04
C THR A 124 -4.25 2.29 -19.79
N ASP A 125 -5.38 2.75 -19.23
CA ASP A 125 -6.17 3.83 -19.80
C ASP A 125 -5.49 5.18 -19.55
N ARG A 126 -5.17 5.89 -20.64
CA ARG A 126 -4.54 7.22 -20.62
C ARG A 126 -5.46 8.33 -20.13
N ARG A 127 -6.78 8.09 -20.05
CA ARG A 127 -7.76 9.03 -19.48
C ARG A 127 -7.80 8.94 -17.95
N VAL A 128 -7.26 7.86 -17.38
CA VAL A 128 -7.13 7.70 -15.94
C VAL A 128 -5.87 8.41 -15.46
N THR A 129 -6.02 9.18 -14.39
CA THR A 129 -4.94 9.98 -13.82
C THR A 129 -4.94 9.81 -12.31
N PHE A 130 -3.76 9.96 -11.70
CA PHE A 130 -3.57 9.72 -10.28
C PHE A 130 -2.93 10.91 -9.58
N VAL A 131 -3.23 11.04 -8.30
CA VAL A 131 -2.57 11.96 -7.37
C VAL A 131 -2.17 11.16 -6.12
N ALA A 132 -0.97 11.41 -5.62
CA ALA A 132 -0.56 10.95 -4.29
C ALA A 132 -0.75 12.09 -3.28
N VAL A 133 -1.51 11.83 -2.21
CA VAL A 133 -1.80 12.79 -1.14
C VAL A 133 -1.26 12.24 0.16
N ALA A 134 -0.28 12.90 0.76
CA ALA A 134 0.22 12.56 2.08
C ALA A 134 -0.48 13.38 3.16
N ARG A 135 -0.86 12.72 4.24
CA ARG A 135 -1.45 13.35 5.41
C ARG A 135 -0.68 13.00 6.66
N GLU A 136 -0.53 13.98 7.52
CA GLU A 136 0.02 13.83 8.85
C GLU A 136 -1.09 13.97 9.89
N PHE A 137 -1.04 13.10 10.90
CA PHE A 137 -1.96 13.09 12.01
C PHE A 137 -1.19 13.14 13.33
N HIS A 138 -1.77 13.80 14.32
CA HIS A 138 -1.28 13.85 15.68
C HIS A 138 -2.37 13.45 16.68
N ASN A 139 -2.00 12.78 17.76
CA ASN A 139 -2.91 12.42 18.84
C ASN A 139 -2.60 13.22 20.11
N TYR A 140 -3.50 14.15 20.45
CA TYR A 140 -3.41 14.99 21.65
C TYR A 140 -4.09 14.38 22.89
N GLY A 141 -4.52 13.11 22.81
CA GLY A 141 -5.21 12.38 23.88
C GLY A 141 -6.66 12.01 23.56
N GLY A 142 -7.27 12.64 22.54
CA GLY A 142 -8.65 12.40 22.11
C GLY A 142 -8.79 11.50 20.86
N GLY A 143 -7.68 11.09 20.25
CA GLY A 143 -7.66 10.43 18.94
C GLY A 143 -6.74 11.16 17.97
N PHE A 144 -6.62 10.62 16.75
CA PHE A 144 -5.77 11.22 15.72
C PHE A 144 -6.52 12.31 14.95
N GLU A 145 -5.94 13.50 14.92
CA GLU A 145 -6.40 14.66 14.16
C GLU A 145 -5.44 14.95 13.01
N GLU A 146 -5.96 15.34 11.84
CA GLU A 146 -5.16 15.73 10.69
C GLU A 146 -4.55 17.12 10.93
N ILE A 147 -3.24 17.24 10.78
CA ILE A 147 -2.50 18.50 10.99
C ILE A 147 -1.82 19.01 9.72
N SER A 148 -1.71 18.16 8.70
CA SER A 148 -1.11 18.54 7.42
C SER A 148 -1.57 17.65 6.28
N GLU A 149 -1.77 18.24 5.10
CA GLU A 149 -2.00 17.56 3.83
C GLU A 149 -1.06 18.12 2.76
N ASN A 150 -0.39 17.24 2.02
CA ASN A 150 0.49 17.63 0.92
C ASN A 150 0.27 16.68 -0.26
N ALA A 151 0.01 17.22 -1.45
CA ALA A 151 -0.27 16.43 -2.64
C ALA A 151 0.81 16.57 -3.72
N THR A 152 0.99 15.54 -4.52
CA THR A 152 1.74 15.63 -5.78
C THR A 152 0.90 16.32 -6.86
N SER A 153 1.54 16.76 -7.93
CA SER A 153 0.81 17.12 -9.14
C SER A 153 0.06 15.89 -9.70
N ARG A 154 -1.08 16.14 -10.33
CA ARG A 154 -1.85 15.11 -11.04
C ARG A 154 -1.10 14.68 -12.30
N THR A 155 -1.05 13.38 -12.55
CA THR A 155 -0.47 12.85 -13.80
C THR A 155 -1.29 13.31 -15.00
N ARG A 156 -0.62 13.73 -16.08
CA ARG A 156 -1.22 14.02 -17.39
C ARG A 156 -0.49 13.23 -18.45
#